data_AF-A0A963BDS9-F1
#
_entry.id   AF-A0A963BDS9-F1
#
_cell.length_a   1.000
_cell.length_b   1.000
_cell.length_c   1.000
_cell.angle_alpha   90.00
_cell.angle_beta   90.00
_cell.angle_gamma   90.00
#
_symmetry.space_group_name_H-M   'P 1'
#
loop_
_entity.id
_entity.type
_entity.pdbx_description
1 polymer ?
#
loop_
_entity_poly.entity_id
_entity_poly.type
_entity_poly.pdbx_seq_one_letter_code
_entity_poly.pdbx_strand_id
1 'polypeptide(L)'
;MGGFARGMGAGLLAGVASVLMLGYGMEYAGWLSVSLTRLPDLATAMEWLQRNLGLSLIPFALCLLFYLHALERLRRALAARQAPERVAQWEHLVDVWTGVFFGIGVIWTAVGMRGALLFALGEPAELPADGAYRLLQRLVEGGILVALSTTIFGGVGGYLLRVYKALAVGGALRAYYQQADSATGARIESLLQGIRDDLACRGARQ
;
A
#
# COMPACT_ATOMS: atom_id res chain seq x y z
N MET A 1 -22.18 -11.28 10.86
CA MET A 1 -21.00 -12.18 10.87
C MET A 1 -19.88 -11.79 9.90
N GLY A 2 -20.14 -11.13 8.75
CA GLY A 2 -19.07 -10.75 7.79
C GLY A 2 -18.05 -9.69 8.25
N GLY A 3 -18.39 -8.83 9.21
CA GLY A 3 -17.47 -7.79 9.71
C GLY A 3 -16.32 -8.32 10.57
N PHE A 4 -16.52 -9.45 11.26
CA PHE A 4 -15.52 -10.06 12.15
C PHE A 4 -14.41 -10.77 11.36
N ALA A 5 -14.77 -11.55 10.33
CA ALA A 5 -13.80 -12.22 9.45
C ALA A 5 -12.92 -11.22 8.66
N ARG A 6 -13.52 -10.10 8.19
CA ARG A 6 -12.77 -9.02 7.52
C ARG A 6 -11.87 -8.24 8.46
N GLY A 7 -12.33 -7.96 9.68
CA GLY A 7 -11.52 -7.33 10.73
C GLY A 7 -10.37 -8.21 11.21
N MET A 8 -10.59 -9.52 11.28
CA MET A 8 -9.57 -10.51 11.62
C MET A 8 -8.50 -10.58 10.53
N GLY A 9 -8.87 -10.59 9.24
CA GLY A 9 -7.91 -10.54 8.13
C GLY A 9 -7.07 -9.25 8.11
N ALA A 10 -7.66 -8.11 8.45
CA ALA A 10 -6.94 -6.83 8.62
C ALA A 10 -5.94 -6.87 9.77
N GLY A 11 -6.38 -7.39 10.92
CA GLY A 11 -5.55 -7.55 12.11
C GLY A 11 -4.42 -8.56 11.91
N LEU A 12 -4.66 -9.63 11.14
CA LEU A 12 -3.66 -10.65 10.83
C LEU A 12 -2.61 -10.11 9.86
N LEU A 13 -3.00 -9.34 8.83
CA LEU A 13 -2.05 -8.67 7.94
C LEU A 13 -1.25 -7.57 8.66
N ALA A 14 -1.88 -6.80 9.55
CA ALA A 14 -1.20 -5.80 10.38
C ALA A 14 -0.28 -6.44 11.41
N GLY A 15 -0.71 -7.55 12.02
CA GLY A 15 0.09 -8.34 12.94
C GLY A 15 1.29 -8.96 12.24
N VAL A 16 1.10 -9.57 11.07
CA VAL A 16 2.19 -10.10 10.25
C VAL A 16 3.13 -8.98 9.84
N ALA A 17 2.64 -7.86 9.30
CA ALA A 17 3.50 -6.72 8.94
C ALA A 17 4.29 -6.19 10.14
N SER A 18 3.66 -6.09 11.32
CA SER A 18 4.31 -5.64 12.55
C SER A 18 5.33 -6.66 13.07
N VAL A 19 5.05 -7.96 12.97
CA VAL A 19 5.96 -9.06 13.35
C VAL A 19 7.13 -9.15 12.37
N LEU A 20 6.91 -8.92 11.07
CA LEU A 20 7.98 -8.82 10.07
C LEU A 20 8.88 -7.60 10.36
N MET A 21 8.29 -6.46 10.73
CA MET A 21 9.04 -5.24 11.07
C MET A 21 9.84 -5.38 12.38
N LEU A 22 9.23 -5.95 13.42
CA LEU A 22 9.87 -6.22 14.72
C LEU A 22 10.93 -7.32 14.61
N GLY A 23 10.65 -8.41 13.89
CA GLY A 23 11.58 -9.51 13.68
C GLY A 23 12.85 -9.04 12.97
N TYR A 24 12.70 -8.23 11.92
CA TYR A 24 13.82 -7.69 11.15
C TYR A 24 14.62 -6.63 11.93
N GLY A 25 13.94 -5.79 12.73
CA GLY A 25 14.60 -4.82 13.62
C GLY A 25 15.40 -5.48 14.75
N MET A 26 14.94 -6.62 15.24
CA MET A 26 15.64 -7.40 16.26
C MET A 26 16.79 -8.24 15.69
N GLU A 27 16.69 -8.68 14.44
CA GLU A 27 17.78 -9.36 13.71
C GLU A 27 18.95 -8.42 13.43
N TYR A 28 18.69 -7.17 13.03
CA TYR A 28 19.72 -6.15 12.80
C TYR A 28 20.44 -5.71 14.09
N ALA A 29 19.76 -5.82 15.25
CA ALA A 29 20.33 -5.49 16.55
C ALA A 29 21.24 -6.60 17.13
N GLY A 30 21.24 -7.81 16.57
CA GLY A 30 22.12 -8.91 16.98
C GLY A 30 21.80 -9.55 18.34
N TRP A 31 20.60 -9.33 18.90
CA TRP A 31 20.25 -9.76 20.27
C TRP A 31 19.47 -11.08 20.37
N LEU A 32 18.88 -11.61 19.29
CA LEU A 32 18.20 -12.90 19.32
C LEU A 32 18.33 -13.64 18.00
N SER A 33 18.96 -14.82 18.03
CA SER A 33 18.62 -15.92 17.13
C SER A 33 17.18 -16.34 17.45
N VAL A 34 16.19 -15.63 16.90
CA VAL A 34 14.79 -16.04 17.04
C VAL A 34 14.67 -17.37 16.30
N SER A 35 14.71 -18.44 17.08
CA SER A 35 14.37 -19.78 16.65
C SER A 35 12.92 -19.76 16.15
N LEU A 36 12.76 -19.52 14.84
CA LEU A 36 11.54 -19.67 14.05
C LEU A 36 11.13 -21.16 13.93
N THR A 37 11.42 -21.97 14.94
CA THR A 37 11.25 -23.43 14.97
C THR A 37 9.79 -23.89 15.02
N ARG A 38 8.80 -22.98 14.91
CA ARG A 38 7.37 -23.33 15.07
C ARG A 38 6.49 -23.18 13.84
N LEU A 39 6.96 -22.60 12.73
CA LEU A 39 6.20 -22.54 11.46
C LEU A 39 7.14 -22.62 10.24
N PRO A 40 7.48 -23.84 9.75
CA PRO A 40 8.46 -24.03 8.67
C PRO A 40 8.11 -23.28 7.36
N ASP A 41 6.82 -23.08 7.10
CA ASP A 41 6.36 -22.38 5.88
C ASP A 41 6.63 -20.87 5.91
N LEU A 42 6.54 -20.22 7.09
CA LEU A 42 6.80 -18.78 7.21
C LEU A 42 8.28 -18.45 7.08
N ALA A 43 9.16 -19.30 7.62
CA ALA A 43 10.60 -19.15 7.47
C ALA A 43 11.01 -19.28 5.99
N THR A 44 10.45 -20.26 5.29
CA THR A 44 10.70 -20.47 3.85
C THR A 44 10.22 -19.30 3.00
N ALA A 45 9.03 -18.77 3.29
CA ALA A 45 8.49 -17.59 2.60
C ALA A 45 9.32 -16.33 2.87
N MET A 46 9.81 -16.15 4.10
CA MET A 46 10.68 -15.03 4.47
C MET A 46 12.03 -15.11 3.75
N GLU A 47 12.67 -16.27 3.73
CA GLU A 47 13.92 -16.47 3.00
C GLU A 47 13.74 -16.20 1.51
N TRP A 48 12.64 -16.67 0.92
CA TRP A 48 12.32 -16.37 -0.47
C TRP A 48 12.15 -14.87 -0.70
N LEU A 49 11.45 -14.18 0.20
CA LEU A 49 11.22 -12.75 0.11
C LEU A 49 12.53 -11.96 0.25
N GLN A 50 13.40 -12.32 1.19
CA GLN A 50 14.72 -11.70 1.34
C GLN A 50 15.59 -11.95 0.10
N ARG A 51 15.60 -13.15 -0.46
CA ARG A 51 16.37 -13.46 -1.69
C ARG A 51 15.86 -12.68 -2.90
N ASN A 52 14.55 -12.42 -3.00
CA ASN A 52 13.94 -11.80 -4.17
C ASN A 52 13.74 -10.28 -4.08
N LEU A 53 13.51 -9.72 -2.89
CA LEU A 53 13.33 -8.29 -2.67
C LEU A 53 14.59 -7.61 -2.15
N GLY A 54 15.51 -8.36 -1.54
CA GLY A 54 16.70 -7.82 -0.87
C GLY A 54 16.31 -6.72 0.12
N LEU A 55 17.04 -5.61 0.06
CA LEU A 55 16.83 -4.44 0.92
C LEU A 55 15.52 -3.67 0.66
N SER A 56 14.83 -3.90 -0.48
CA SER A 56 13.53 -3.24 -0.77
C SER A 56 12.41 -3.70 0.16
N LEU A 57 12.61 -4.82 0.87
CA LEU A 57 11.65 -5.32 1.84
C LEU A 57 11.31 -4.29 2.92
N ILE A 58 12.31 -3.49 3.35
CA ILE A 58 12.16 -2.47 4.39
C ILE A 58 11.16 -1.38 3.97
N PRO A 59 11.35 -0.67 2.83
CA PRO A 59 10.41 0.36 2.41
C PRO A 59 9.02 -0.23 2.11
N PHE A 60 8.92 -1.46 1.57
CA PHE A 60 7.64 -2.13 1.38
C PHE A 60 6.90 -2.39 2.70
N ALA A 61 7.59 -2.93 3.70
CA ALA A 61 7.01 -3.21 5.02
C ALA A 61 6.55 -1.93 5.73
N LEU A 62 7.38 -0.88 5.69
CA LEU A 62 7.06 0.43 6.26
C LEU A 62 5.85 1.07 5.56
N CYS A 63 5.82 1.04 4.24
CA CYS A 63 4.68 1.53 3.45
C CYS A 63 3.40 0.74 3.77
N LEU A 64 3.50 -0.58 3.90
CA LEU A 64 2.37 -1.43 4.26
C LEU A 64 1.84 -1.09 5.66
N LEU A 65 2.72 -0.86 6.64
CA LEU A 65 2.32 -0.47 7.99
C LEU A 65 1.58 0.87 7.99
N PHE A 66 2.10 1.87 7.28
CA PHE A 66 1.42 3.17 7.16
C PHE A 66 0.08 3.08 6.42
N TYR A 67 0.01 2.27 5.36
CA TYR A 67 -1.24 1.98 4.66
C TYR A 67 -2.29 1.40 5.63
N LEU A 68 -1.93 0.38 6.41
CA LEU A 68 -2.84 -0.25 7.36
C LEU A 68 -3.26 0.71 8.48
N HIS A 69 -2.33 1.53 8.98
CA HIS A 69 -2.65 2.58 9.95
C HIS A 69 -3.66 3.60 9.39
N ALA A 70 -3.45 4.08 8.16
CA ALA A 70 -4.34 5.01 7.50
C ALA A 70 -5.73 4.38 7.24
N LEU A 71 -5.77 3.11 6.84
CA LEU A 71 -7.01 2.39 6.59
C LEU A 71 -7.82 2.17 7.88
N GLU A 72 -7.16 1.82 8.97
CA GLU A 72 -7.81 1.66 10.28
C GLU A 72 -8.33 3.01 10.81
N ARG A 73 -7.60 4.10 10.55
CA ARG A 73 -8.10 5.45 10.85
C ARG A 73 -9.29 5.85 9.99
N LEU A 74 -9.28 5.55 8.69
CA LEU A 74 -10.44 5.75 7.81
C LEU A 74 -11.66 4.98 8.32
N ARG A 75 -11.47 3.71 8.70
CA ARG A 75 -12.54 2.86 9.26
C ARG A 75 -13.13 3.47 10.53
N ARG A 76 -12.28 3.93 11.46
CA ARG A 76 -12.71 4.61 12.68
C ARG A 76 -13.40 5.95 12.40
N ALA A 77 -12.91 6.73 11.44
CA ALA A 77 -13.53 7.99 11.05
C ALA A 77 -14.94 7.79 10.47
N LEU A 78 -15.13 6.74 9.67
CA LEU A 78 -16.44 6.34 9.15
C LEU A 78 -17.37 5.85 10.27
N ALA A 79 -16.87 5.01 11.17
CA ALA A 79 -17.66 4.50 12.30
C ALA A 79 -18.12 5.64 13.24
N ALA A 80 -17.25 6.62 13.48
CA ALA A 80 -17.55 7.80 14.28
C ALA A 80 -18.33 8.89 13.52
N ARG A 81 -18.68 8.66 12.24
CA ARG A 81 -19.31 9.65 11.33
C ARG A 81 -18.66 11.04 11.43
N GLN A 82 -17.34 11.09 11.37
CA GLN A 82 -16.61 12.36 11.38
C GLN A 82 -16.99 13.24 10.19
N ALA A 83 -16.58 14.51 10.21
CA ALA A 83 -16.83 15.45 9.12
C ALA A 83 -16.31 14.91 7.76
N PRO A 84 -17.02 15.16 6.64
CA PRO A 84 -16.73 14.57 5.35
C PRO A 84 -15.33 14.91 4.83
N GLU A 85 -14.81 16.10 5.17
CA GLU A 85 -13.46 16.52 4.79
C GLU A 85 -12.39 15.64 5.45
N ARG A 86 -12.61 15.24 6.71
CA ARG A 86 -11.70 14.33 7.42
C ARG A 86 -11.74 12.93 6.85
N VAL A 87 -12.92 12.44 6.49
CA VAL A 87 -13.08 11.12 5.85
C VAL A 87 -12.36 11.12 4.49
N ALA A 88 -12.57 12.16 3.68
CA ALA A 88 -11.88 12.33 2.40
C ALA A 88 -10.36 12.42 2.55
N GLN A 89 -9.85 13.09 3.59
CA GLN A 89 -8.41 13.17 3.86
C GLN A 89 -7.80 11.80 4.16
N TRP A 90 -8.43 10.99 5.02
CA TRP A 90 -7.94 9.63 5.30
C TRP A 90 -8.07 8.71 4.09
N GLU A 91 -9.14 8.86 3.32
CA GLU A 91 -9.34 8.13 2.06
C GLU A 91 -8.21 8.41 1.08
N HIS A 92 -7.88 9.69 0.89
CA HIS A 92 -6.78 10.14 0.04
C HIS A 92 -5.43 9.61 0.54
N LEU A 93 -5.18 9.65 1.86
CA LEU A 93 -3.92 9.16 2.43
C LEU A 93 -3.71 7.66 2.15
N VAL A 94 -4.78 6.85 2.20
CA VAL A 94 -4.72 5.43 1.85
C VAL A 94 -4.36 5.24 0.36
N ASP A 95 -4.88 6.08 -0.53
CA ASP A 95 -4.56 6.02 -1.96
C ASP A 95 -3.12 6.47 -2.24
N VAL A 96 -2.63 7.49 -1.53
CA VAL A 96 -1.24 7.93 -1.59
C VAL A 96 -0.30 6.79 -1.19
N TRP A 97 -0.55 6.12 -0.06
CA TRP A 97 0.28 4.98 0.36
C TRP A 97 0.23 3.82 -0.63
N THR A 98 -0.92 3.60 -1.27
CA THR A 98 -1.02 2.59 -2.34
C THR A 98 -0.16 2.96 -3.56
N GLY A 99 -0.12 4.25 -3.93
CA GLY A 99 0.76 4.78 -4.98
C GLY A 99 2.24 4.69 -4.60
N VAL A 100 2.60 5.01 -3.35
CA VAL A 100 3.96 4.89 -2.83
C VAL A 100 4.43 3.44 -2.87
N PHE A 101 3.56 2.48 -2.51
CA PHE A 101 3.88 1.05 -2.59
C PHE A 101 4.27 0.64 -4.01
N PHE A 102 3.49 1.05 -5.01
CA PHE A 102 3.83 0.83 -6.42
C PHE A 102 5.16 1.51 -6.80
N GLY A 103 5.34 2.77 -6.38
CA GLY A 103 6.54 3.56 -6.67
C GLY A 103 7.82 2.95 -6.11
N ILE A 104 7.78 2.37 -4.90
CA ILE A 104 8.92 1.66 -4.30
C ILE A 104 9.38 0.54 -5.24
N GLY A 105 8.45 -0.25 -5.78
CA GLY A 105 8.77 -1.31 -6.74
C GLY A 105 9.53 -0.78 -7.95
N VAL A 106 9.01 0.26 -8.60
CA VAL A 106 9.62 0.89 -9.79
C VAL A 106 11.01 1.49 -9.51
N ILE A 107 11.17 2.19 -8.39
CA ILE A 107 12.44 2.81 -8.01
C ILE A 107 13.49 1.73 -7.74
N TRP A 108 13.11 0.65 -7.04
CA TRP A 108 14.05 -0.41 -6.73
C TRP A 108 14.51 -1.18 -7.96
N THR A 109 13.67 -1.24 -9.00
CA THR A 109 14.06 -1.76 -10.32
C THR A 109 15.20 -0.96 -10.92
N ALA A 110 15.14 0.37 -10.84
CA ALA A 110 16.23 1.23 -11.31
C ALA A 110 17.51 1.00 -10.51
N VAL A 111 17.40 0.80 -9.19
CA VAL A 111 18.55 0.48 -8.32
C VAL A 111 19.16 -0.87 -8.70
N GLY A 112 18.34 -1.92 -8.89
CA GLY A 112 18.82 -3.26 -9.26
C GLY A 112 19.44 -3.29 -10.66
N MET A 113 18.86 -2.59 -11.65
CA MET A 113 19.44 -2.46 -12.99
C MET A 113 20.77 -1.70 -12.97
N ARG A 114 20.86 -0.62 -12.19
CA ARG A 114 22.12 0.12 -11.98
C ARG A 114 23.19 -0.77 -11.32
N GLY A 115 22.81 -1.55 -10.31
CA GLY A 115 23.70 -2.51 -9.64
C GLY A 115 24.22 -3.56 -10.61
N ALA A 116 23.34 -4.14 -11.42
CA ALA A 116 23.69 -5.14 -12.42
C ALA A 116 24.71 -4.61 -13.44
N LEU A 117 24.49 -3.40 -13.95
CA LEU A 117 25.40 -2.77 -14.92
C LEU A 117 26.77 -2.47 -14.30
N LEU A 118 26.82 -1.94 -13.08
CA LEU A 118 28.08 -1.68 -12.38
C LEU A 118 28.85 -2.97 -12.09
N PHE A 119 28.16 -4.03 -11.69
CA PHE A 119 28.78 -5.32 -11.42
C PHE A 119 29.30 -6.00 -12.70
N ALA A 120 28.55 -5.90 -13.81
CA ALA A 120 28.95 -6.47 -15.09
C ALA A 120 30.11 -5.71 -15.77
N LEU A 121 30.17 -4.39 -15.61
CA LEU A 121 31.17 -3.52 -16.27
C LEU A 121 32.41 -3.21 -15.40
N GLY A 122 32.40 -3.53 -14.11
CA GLY A 122 33.46 -3.16 -13.16
C GLY A 122 34.79 -3.92 -13.30
N GLU A 123 34.84 -5.02 -14.06
CA GLU A 123 36.08 -5.79 -14.28
C GLU A 123 36.50 -5.79 -15.75
N PRO A 124 37.67 -5.23 -16.10
CA PRO A 124 38.25 -5.41 -17.42
C PRO A 124 38.87 -6.81 -17.51
N ALA A 125 38.11 -7.77 -18.00
CA ALA A 125 38.62 -9.11 -18.30
C ALA A 125 38.49 -9.41 -19.79
N GLU A 126 39.61 -9.79 -20.42
CA GLU A 126 39.67 -10.32 -21.78
C GLU A 126 38.58 -11.38 -21.98
N LEU A 127 37.62 -11.10 -22.87
CA LEU A 127 36.45 -11.97 -23.06
C LEU A 127 36.86 -13.26 -23.80
N PRO A 128 36.77 -14.45 -23.17
CA PRO A 128 36.88 -15.72 -23.88
C PRO A 128 35.61 -15.95 -24.74
N ALA A 129 35.58 -17.01 -25.56
CA ALA A 129 34.40 -17.37 -26.36
C ALA A 129 33.09 -17.53 -25.54
N ASP A 130 33.19 -17.88 -24.25
CA ASP A 130 32.07 -17.95 -23.29
C ASP A 130 31.72 -16.59 -22.62
N GLY A 131 32.36 -15.51 -23.04
CA GLY A 131 32.26 -14.19 -22.42
C GLY A 131 30.84 -13.63 -22.39
N ALA A 132 30.03 -13.92 -23.42
CA ALA A 132 28.64 -13.49 -23.47
C ALA A 132 27.77 -14.16 -22.39
N TYR A 133 27.95 -15.46 -22.14
CA TYR A 133 27.21 -16.18 -21.11
C TYR A 133 27.60 -15.71 -19.70
N ARG A 134 28.90 -15.53 -19.43
CA ARG A 134 29.37 -15.01 -18.14
C ARG A 134 28.91 -13.58 -17.89
N LEU A 135 28.84 -12.73 -18.92
CA LEU A 135 28.30 -11.38 -18.80
C LEU A 135 26.81 -11.40 -18.43
N LEU A 136 26.02 -12.27 -19.08
CA LEU A 136 24.60 -12.46 -18.72
C LEU A 136 24.45 -12.95 -17.29
N GLN A 137 25.23 -13.93 -16.85
CA GLN A 137 25.19 -14.44 -15.49
C GLN A 137 25.49 -13.34 -14.47
N ARG A 138 26.52 -12.52 -14.71
CA ARG A 138 26.87 -11.36 -13.87
C ARG A 138 25.75 -10.31 -13.84
N LEU A 139 25.09 -10.04 -14.95
CA LEU A 139 23.96 -9.10 -14.99
C LEU A 139 22.76 -9.64 -14.18
N VAL A 140 22.45 -10.93 -14.32
CA VAL A 140 21.38 -11.62 -13.59
C VAL A 140 21.66 -11.62 -12.09
N GLU A 141 22.86 -12.02 -11.68
CA GLU A 141 23.32 -12.04 -10.29
C GLU A 141 23.49 -10.64 -9.71
N GLY A 142 23.87 -9.66 -10.54
CA GLY A 142 24.13 -8.28 -10.16
C GLY A 142 22.88 -7.45 -9.87
N GLY A 143 21.68 -7.97 -10.13
CA GLY A 143 20.44 -7.36 -9.65
C GLY A 143 19.25 -7.34 -10.60
N ILE A 144 19.36 -7.89 -11.82
CA ILE A 144 18.21 -7.93 -12.75
C ILE A 144 17.04 -8.75 -12.18
N LEU A 145 17.31 -9.92 -11.59
CA LEU A 145 16.23 -10.75 -11.02
C LEU A 145 15.55 -10.06 -9.84
N VAL A 146 16.35 -9.42 -8.96
CA VAL A 146 15.81 -8.65 -7.83
C VAL A 146 14.96 -7.49 -8.36
N ALA A 147 15.44 -6.75 -9.35
CA ALA A 147 14.71 -5.64 -9.98
C ALA A 147 13.35 -6.07 -10.58
N LEU A 148 13.31 -7.22 -11.26
CA LEU A 148 12.07 -7.75 -11.83
C LEU A 148 11.10 -8.16 -10.72
N SER A 149 11.58 -8.89 -9.72
CA SER A 149 10.78 -9.33 -8.57
C SER A 149 10.20 -8.16 -7.78
N THR A 150 10.96 -7.08 -7.54
CA THR A 150 10.46 -5.87 -6.84
C THR A 150 9.39 -5.13 -7.64
N THR A 151 9.50 -5.13 -8.98
CA THR A 151 8.47 -4.53 -9.85
C THR A 151 7.17 -5.32 -9.79
N ILE A 152 7.27 -6.65 -9.91
CA ILE A 152 6.10 -7.53 -9.87
C ILE A 152 5.43 -7.43 -8.50
N PHE A 153 6.21 -7.46 -7.43
CA PHE A 153 5.69 -7.35 -6.07
C PHE A 153 5.03 -5.98 -5.82
N GLY A 154 5.67 -4.88 -6.24
CA GLY A 154 5.09 -3.54 -6.13
C GLY A 154 3.83 -3.35 -6.97
N GLY A 155 3.82 -3.89 -8.19
CA GLY A 155 2.68 -3.87 -9.11
C GLY A 155 1.50 -4.64 -8.56
N VAL A 156 1.66 -5.95 -8.36
CA VAL A 156 0.61 -6.84 -7.86
C VAL A 156 0.16 -6.42 -6.46
N GLY A 157 1.09 -6.12 -5.57
CA GLY A 157 0.80 -5.68 -4.21
C GLY A 157 0.02 -4.36 -4.21
N GLY A 158 0.41 -3.38 -5.03
CA GLY A 158 -0.32 -2.12 -5.17
C GLY A 158 -1.77 -2.31 -5.61
N TYR A 159 -2.02 -3.18 -6.60
CA TYR A 159 -3.40 -3.51 -7.00
C TYR A 159 -4.17 -4.25 -5.92
N LEU A 160 -3.53 -5.20 -5.23
CA LEU A 160 -4.13 -5.91 -4.10
C LEU A 160 -4.53 -4.97 -2.97
N LEU A 161 -3.73 -3.94 -2.67
CA LEU A 161 -4.08 -2.92 -1.68
C LEU A 161 -5.34 -2.15 -2.10
N ARG A 162 -5.47 -1.75 -3.38
CA ARG A 162 -6.70 -1.09 -3.88
C ARG A 162 -7.93 -1.98 -3.72
N VAL A 163 -7.81 -3.24 -4.12
CA VAL A 163 -8.89 -4.23 -3.98
C VAL A 163 -9.23 -4.42 -2.51
N TYR A 164 -8.23 -4.50 -1.65
CA TYR A 164 -8.40 -4.65 -0.22
C TYR A 164 -9.12 -3.44 0.41
N LYS A 165 -8.76 -2.19 0.06
CA LYS A 165 -9.49 -0.97 0.46
C LYS A 165 -10.95 -1.04 0.04
N ALA A 166 -11.22 -1.36 -1.22
CA ALA A 166 -12.57 -1.44 -1.78
C ALA A 166 -13.43 -2.48 -1.03
N LEU A 167 -12.84 -3.64 -0.73
CA LEU A 167 -13.48 -4.70 0.03
C LEU A 167 -13.71 -4.28 1.50
N ALA A 168 -12.69 -3.74 2.17
CA ALA A 168 -12.74 -3.45 3.60
C ALA A 168 -13.69 -2.28 3.94
N VAL A 169 -13.70 -1.23 3.12
CA VAL A 169 -14.32 0.05 3.48
C VAL A 169 -15.30 0.57 2.42
N GLY A 170 -15.27 0.06 1.18
CA GLY A 170 -16.05 0.60 0.06
C GLY A 170 -17.57 0.67 0.30
N GLY A 171 -18.15 -0.35 0.96
CA GLY A 171 -19.58 -0.33 1.30
C GLY A 171 -19.95 0.74 2.32
N ALA A 172 -19.14 0.87 3.38
CA ALA A 172 -19.35 1.88 4.43
C ALA A 172 -19.14 3.30 3.91
N LEU A 173 -18.12 3.48 3.06
CA LEU A 173 -17.80 4.75 2.42
C LEU A 173 -18.93 5.24 1.51
N ARG A 174 -19.47 4.34 0.67
CA ARG A 174 -20.61 4.66 -0.20
C ARG A 174 -21.85 5.06 0.58
N ALA A 175 -22.18 4.30 1.64
CA ALA A 175 -23.32 4.61 2.50
C ALA A 175 -23.14 5.96 3.23
N TYR A 176 -21.92 6.28 3.65
CA TYR A 176 -21.59 7.53 4.32
C TYR A 176 -21.79 8.73 3.38
N TYR A 177 -21.19 8.72 2.19
CA TYR A 177 -21.33 9.84 1.24
C TYR A 177 -22.76 9.99 0.74
N GLN A 178 -23.49 8.89 0.51
CA GLN A 178 -24.88 8.96 0.09
C GLN A 178 -25.78 9.64 1.14
N GLN A 179 -25.51 9.45 2.44
CA GLN A 179 -26.20 10.17 3.51
C GLN A 179 -25.80 11.65 3.56
N ALA A 180 -24.51 11.96 3.39
CA ALA A 180 -24.02 13.34 3.38
C ALA A 180 -24.59 14.15 2.19
N ASP A 181 -24.66 13.54 1.01
CA ASP A 181 -25.22 14.16 -0.20
C ASP A 181 -26.72 14.40 -0.06
N SER A 182 -27.46 13.43 0.51
CA SER A 182 -28.91 13.58 0.74
C SER A 182 -29.22 14.74 1.70
N ALA A 183 -28.44 14.89 2.78
CA ALA A 183 -28.60 16.00 3.73
C ALA A 183 -28.28 17.36 3.08
N THR A 184 -27.25 17.40 2.23
CA THR A 184 -26.87 18.60 1.48
C THR A 184 -27.95 18.99 0.46
N GLY A 185 -28.49 18.00 -0.27
CA GLY A 185 -29.57 18.20 -1.23
C GLY A 185 -30.84 18.77 -0.58
N ALA A 186 -31.27 18.20 0.55
CA ALA A 186 -32.43 18.70 1.30
C ALA A 186 -32.23 20.15 1.78
N ARG A 187 -31.01 20.50 2.22
CA ARG A 187 -30.68 21.86 2.63
C ARG A 187 -30.77 22.84 1.46
N ILE A 188 -30.20 22.49 0.30
CA ILE A 188 -30.26 23.33 -0.90
C ILE A 188 -31.71 23.52 -1.34
N GLU A 189 -32.53 22.46 -1.34
CA GLU A 189 -33.93 22.56 -1.71
C GLU A 189 -34.70 23.52 -0.78
N SER A 190 -34.48 23.44 0.53
CA SER A 190 -35.12 24.36 1.49
C SER A 190 -34.72 25.83 1.28
N LEU A 191 -33.45 26.08 0.92
CA LEU A 191 -32.98 27.44 0.61
C LEU A 191 -33.60 27.96 -0.69
N LEU A 192 -33.72 27.11 -1.71
CA LEU A 192 -34.37 27.48 -2.97
C LEU A 192 -35.86 27.74 -2.80
N GLN A 193 -36.55 26.96 -1.96
CA GLN A 193 -37.95 27.22 -1.61
C GLN A 193 -38.09 28.58 -0.91
N GLY A 194 -37.24 28.87 0.08
CA GLY A 194 -37.25 30.17 0.76
C GLY A 194 -36.98 31.35 -0.19
N ILE A 195 -36.03 31.22 -1.12
CA ILE A 195 -35.76 32.25 -2.14
C ILE A 195 -36.96 32.41 -3.08
N ARG A 196 -37.56 31.30 -3.53
CA ARG A 196 -38.75 31.33 -4.40
C ARG A 196 -39.91 32.06 -3.72
N ASP A 197 -40.14 31.79 -2.44
CA ASP A 197 -41.24 32.38 -1.68
C ASP A 197 -41.01 33.89 -1.43
N ASP A 198 -39.77 34.32 -1.13
CA ASP A 198 -39.42 35.76 -1.05
C ASP A 198 -39.62 36.48 -2.39
N LEU A 199 -39.22 35.85 -3.50
CA LEU A 199 -39.46 36.41 -4.84
C LEU A 199 -40.96 36.50 -5.17
N ALA A 200 -41.76 35.51 -4.78
CA ALA A 200 -43.22 35.53 -4.97
C ALA A 200 -43.86 36.66 -4.15
N CYS A 201 -43.46 36.87 -2.89
CA CYS A 201 -43.93 37.96 -2.06
C CYS A 201 -43.54 39.36 -2.59
N ARG A 202 -42.37 39.49 -3.22
CA ARG A 202 -41.93 40.76 -3.83
C ARG A 202 -42.65 41.03 -5.16
N GLY A 203 -42.87 40.00 -5.98
CA GLY A 203 -43.61 40.12 -7.24
C GLY A 203 -45.08 40.51 -7.04
N ALA A 204 -45.70 40.07 -5.93
CA ALA A 204 -47.08 40.44 -5.59
C ALA A 204 -47.26 41.89 -5.09
N ARG A 205 -46.18 42.65 -4.87
CA ARG A 205 -46.21 44.06 -4.44
C ARG A 205 -45.98 45.07 -5.56
N GLN A 206 -45.72 44.61 -6.79
CA GLN A 206 -45.63 45.44 -7.99
C GLN A 206 -46.93 45.35 -8.79
#